data_AF-A0A0F9GU59-F1
#
_entry.id   AF-A0A0F9GU59-F1
#
_cell.length_a   1.000
_cell.length_b   1.000
_cell.length_c   1.000
_cell.angle_alpha   90.00
_cell.angle_beta   90.00
_cell.angle_gamma   90.00
#
_symmetry.space_group_name_H-M   'P 1'
#
loop_
_entity.id
_entity.type
_entity.pdbx_description
1 polymer ?
#
loop_
_entity_poly.entity_id
_entity_poly.type
_entity_poly.pdbx_seq_one_letter_code
_entity_poly.pdbx_strand_id
1 'polypeptide(L)'
;GRGAAYHAKVVKEKPYNYDKHFFPHDVMQHEKGSGIILGDVYAAHGIEYEVIARCKLKEDSIECGRNIFNQVVFNEATTKDLRKSLSFYRYKWDEDKKRFGKEPEDDWAADDADAFQVLGTRHRIHTMGGQKPGFTPSSGSTTTKAQDDKMSVYNVLEL
;
A
#
# COMPACT_ATOMS: atom_id res chain seq x y z
N GLY A 1 11.59 -8.97 -11.83
CA GLY A 1 10.41 -9.44 -11.07
C GLY A 1 9.61 -10.42 -11.90
N ARG A 2 8.76 -11.24 -11.27
CA ARG A 2 7.75 -12.04 -11.96
C ARG A 2 6.61 -11.10 -12.41
N GLY A 3 5.85 -11.47 -13.45
CA GLY A 3 4.79 -10.60 -14.00
C GLY A 3 3.54 -10.53 -13.11
N ALA A 4 2.68 -9.52 -13.30
CA ALA A 4 1.45 -9.33 -12.53
C ALA A 4 0.53 -10.57 -12.50
N ALA A 5 0.43 -11.30 -13.61
CA ALA A 5 -0.33 -12.54 -13.70
C ALA A 5 0.12 -13.61 -12.69
N TYR A 6 1.43 -13.70 -12.43
CA TYR A 6 1.99 -14.63 -11.43
C TYR A 6 1.53 -14.23 -10.03
N HIS A 7 1.66 -12.95 -9.68
CA HIS A 7 1.26 -12.44 -8.37
C HIS A 7 -0.26 -12.57 -8.15
N ALA A 8 -1.07 -12.33 -9.19
CA ALA A 8 -2.52 -12.51 -9.12
C ALA A 8 -2.91 -13.96 -8.78
N LYS A 9 -2.21 -14.93 -9.37
CA LYS A 9 -2.41 -16.35 -9.08
C LYS A 9 -2.02 -16.69 -7.64
N VAL A 10 -0.85 -16.23 -7.18
CA VAL A 10 -0.38 -16.48 -5.80
C VAL A 10 -1.38 -15.95 -4.77
N VAL A 11 -1.92 -14.75 -4.97
CA VAL A 11 -2.94 -14.18 -4.08
C VAL A 11 -4.18 -15.07 -4.03
N LYS A 12 -4.64 -15.58 -5.18
CA LYS A 12 -5.82 -16.47 -5.25
C LYS A 12 -5.60 -17.86 -4.68
N GLU A 13 -4.37 -18.36 -4.65
CA GLU A 13 -4.04 -19.66 -4.07
C GLU A 13 -4.02 -19.63 -2.53
N LYS A 14 -3.96 -18.45 -1.92
CA LYS A 14 -4.01 -18.33 -0.46
C LYS A 14 -5.42 -18.64 0.05
N PRO A 15 -5.57 -19.29 1.23
CA PRO A 15 -6.86 -19.70 1.79
C PRO A 15 -7.60 -18.52 2.46
N TYR A 16 -7.61 -17.35 1.81
CA TYR A 16 -8.22 -16.13 2.34
C TYR A 16 -9.34 -15.64 1.42
N ASN A 17 -10.44 -15.22 2.03
CA ASN A 17 -11.53 -14.54 1.33
C ASN A 17 -11.23 -13.04 1.30
N TYR A 18 -10.74 -12.57 0.16
CA TYR A 18 -10.44 -11.15 -0.06
C TYR A 18 -11.71 -10.41 -0.48
N ASP A 19 -11.98 -9.27 0.16
CA ASP A 19 -13.04 -8.33 -0.26
C ASP A 19 -12.49 -7.37 -1.31
N LYS A 20 -11.76 -6.34 -0.87
CA LYS A 20 -11.12 -5.36 -1.76
C LYS A 20 -9.60 -5.38 -1.64
N HIS A 21 -8.92 -5.28 -2.78
CA HIS A 21 -7.48 -5.09 -2.82
C HIS A 21 -7.15 -3.61 -2.99
N PHE A 22 -6.12 -3.15 -2.29
CA PHE A 22 -5.65 -1.79 -2.38
C PHE A 22 -4.27 -1.75 -3.00
N PHE A 23 -4.13 -1.01 -4.09
CA PHE A 23 -2.87 -0.91 -4.81
C PHE A 23 -2.32 0.51 -4.73
N PRO A 24 -0.98 0.67 -4.75
CA PRO A 24 -0.36 1.97 -4.93
C PRO A 24 -0.64 2.53 -6.34
N HIS A 25 -0.34 3.81 -6.54
CA HIS A 25 -0.53 4.47 -7.83
C HIS A 25 0.27 3.81 -8.98
N ASP A 26 1.34 3.08 -8.66
CA ASP A 26 2.24 2.46 -9.63
C ASP A 26 1.56 1.33 -10.43
N VAL A 27 0.42 0.83 -9.96
CA VAL A 27 -0.41 -0.14 -10.71
C VAL A 27 -1.01 0.45 -11.99
N MET A 28 -1.06 1.78 -12.10
CA MET A 28 -1.52 2.48 -13.29
C MET A 28 -0.40 2.71 -14.33
N GLN A 29 0.81 2.19 -14.08
CA GLN A 29 1.90 2.30 -15.05
C GLN A 29 1.65 1.38 -16.25
N HIS A 30 1.95 1.90 -17.44
CA HIS A 30 1.90 1.15 -18.68
C HIS A 30 3.15 0.31 -18.87
N GLU A 31 2.97 -0.95 -19.26
CA GLU A 31 4.10 -1.77 -19.70
C GLU A 31 4.71 -1.19 -20.99
N LYS A 32 6.05 -1.06 -21.01
CA LYS A 32 6.81 -0.56 -22.16
C LYS A 32 6.78 -1.58 -23.30
N GLY A 33 5.71 -1.58 -24.09
CA GLY A 33 5.58 -2.36 -25.32
C GLY A 33 4.15 -2.76 -25.66
N SER A 34 3.38 -3.23 -24.67
CA SER A 34 2.00 -3.70 -24.87
C SER A 34 0.95 -2.59 -24.69
N GLY A 35 1.29 -1.51 -23.98
CA GLY A 35 0.34 -0.44 -23.63
C GLY A 35 -0.72 -0.87 -22.61
N ILE A 36 -0.61 -2.09 -22.06
CA ILE A 36 -1.52 -2.61 -21.06
C ILE A 36 -1.16 -2.01 -19.70
N ILE A 37 -2.18 -1.60 -18.96
CA ILE A 37 -2.03 -1.12 -17.59
C ILE A 37 -1.85 -2.32 -16.67
N LEU A 38 -0.90 -2.25 -15.73
CA LEU A 38 -0.65 -3.35 -14.79
C LEU A 38 -1.93 -3.76 -14.01
N GLY A 39 -2.75 -2.78 -13.65
CA GLY A 39 -4.06 -2.98 -13.03
C GLY A 39 -5.05 -3.76 -13.89
N ASP A 40 -5.05 -3.57 -15.21
CA ASP A 40 -5.95 -4.31 -16.11
C ASP A 40 -5.59 -5.79 -16.15
N VAL A 41 -4.31 -6.13 -15.99
CA VAL A 41 -3.86 -7.52 -15.85
C VAL A 41 -4.43 -8.13 -14.57
N TYR A 42 -4.36 -7.42 -13.44
CA TYR A 42 -4.95 -7.89 -12.18
C TYR A 42 -6.48 -8.05 -12.28
N ALA A 43 -7.18 -7.09 -12.90
CA ALA A 43 -8.62 -7.17 -13.13
C ALA A 43 -9.00 -8.34 -14.05
N ALA A 44 -8.25 -8.59 -15.13
CA ALA A 44 -8.46 -9.72 -16.03
C ALA A 44 -8.29 -11.07 -15.30
N HIS A 45 -7.43 -11.12 -14.29
CA HIS A 45 -7.29 -12.27 -13.40
C HIS A 45 -8.32 -12.30 -12.26
N GLY A 46 -9.33 -11.43 -12.27
CA GLY A 46 -10.44 -11.41 -11.32
C GLY A 46 -10.04 -10.93 -9.93
N ILE A 47 -9.14 -9.95 -9.85
CA ILE A 47 -8.81 -9.22 -8.63
C ILE A 47 -9.46 -7.83 -8.72
N GLU A 48 -10.45 -7.59 -7.87
CA GLU A 48 -11.02 -6.26 -7.71
C GLU A 48 -10.08 -5.37 -6.89
N TYR A 49 -9.74 -4.20 -7.45
CA TYR A 49 -8.79 -3.29 -6.83
C TYR A 49 -9.27 -1.83 -6.77
N GLU A 50 -8.82 -1.13 -5.74
CA GLU A 50 -8.94 0.32 -5.59
C GLU A 50 -7.53 0.92 -5.52
N VAL A 51 -7.29 1.97 -6.30
CA VAL A 51 -6.00 2.68 -6.30
C VAL A 51 -5.99 3.73 -5.21
N ILE A 52 -4.99 3.67 -4.34
CA ILE A 52 -4.76 4.67 -3.30
C ILE A 52 -4.05 5.87 -3.91
N ALA A 53 -4.54 7.07 -3.58
CA ALA A 53 -3.93 8.31 -3.98
C ALA A 53 -2.52 8.43 -3.38
N ARG A 54 -1.54 8.79 -4.23
CA ARG A 54 -0.16 9.00 -3.81
C ARG A 54 -0.08 10.15 -2.79
N CYS A 55 0.63 9.93 -1.69
CA CYS A 55 0.98 11.01 -0.76
C CYS A 55 1.87 12.04 -1.45
N LYS A 56 1.62 13.33 -1.18
CA LYS A 56 2.44 14.42 -1.74
C LYS A 56 3.89 14.33 -1.27
N LEU A 57 4.09 13.98 -0.01
CA LEU A 57 5.39 13.79 0.62
C LEU A 57 5.53 12.33 1.05
N LYS A 58 6.73 11.76 0.86
CA LYS A 58 7.06 10.40 1.31
C LYS A 58 7.01 10.27 2.84
N GLU A 59 7.36 11.35 3.54
CA GLU A 59 7.29 11.43 5.01
C GLU A 59 5.86 11.18 5.51
N ASP A 60 4.83 11.65 4.79
CA ASP A 60 3.42 11.44 5.17
C ASP A 60 3.04 9.95 5.13
N SER A 61 3.50 9.21 4.12
CA SER A 61 3.19 7.78 4.01
C SER A 61 3.94 6.96 5.06
N ILE A 62 5.18 7.33 5.36
CA ILE A 62 5.97 6.74 6.45
C ILE A 62 5.26 6.95 7.78
N GLU A 63 4.78 8.16 8.05
CA GLU A 63 4.07 8.48 9.29
C GLU A 63 2.74 7.71 9.39
N CYS A 64 2.02 7.53 8.27
CA CYS A 64 0.84 6.66 8.26
C CYS A 64 1.19 5.20 8.62
N GLY A 65 2.31 4.68 8.09
CA GLY A 65 2.82 3.35 8.45
C GLY A 65 3.18 3.24 9.94
N ARG A 66 3.83 4.26 10.52
CA ARG A 66 4.14 4.28 11.96
C ARG A 66 2.89 4.28 12.83
N ASN A 67 1.89 5.07 12.45
CA ASN A 67 0.65 5.19 13.22
C ASN A 67 -0.14 3.87 13.28
N ILE A 68 -0.15 3.09 12.20
CA ILE A 68 -0.86 1.80 12.18
C ILE A 68 -0.06 0.69 12.88
N PHE A 69 1.24 0.87 13.11
CA PHE A 69 2.09 -0.17 13.69
C PHE A 69 1.59 -0.68 15.06
N ASN A 70 1.00 0.22 15.87
CA ASN A 70 0.42 -0.13 17.17
C ASN A 70 -0.92 -0.87 17.08
N GLN A 71 -1.50 -0.99 15.88
CA GLN A 71 -2.81 -1.61 15.64
C GLN A 71 -2.71 -2.90 14.80
N VAL A 72 -1.52 -3.21 14.27
CA VAL A 72 -1.29 -4.39 13.43
C VAL A 72 -0.69 -5.51 14.25
N VAL A 73 -1.19 -6.72 14.04
CA VAL A 73 -0.62 -7.96 14.57
C VAL A 73 -0.01 -8.75 13.42
N PHE A 74 1.27 -9.11 13.56
CA PHE A 74 1.99 -9.89 12.56
C PHE A 74 1.94 -11.38 12.87
N ASN A 75 1.66 -12.20 11.86
CA ASN A 75 1.80 -13.65 11.98
C ASN A 75 3.27 -14.05 11.77
N GLU A 76 3.92 -14.49 12.83
CA GLU A 76 5.37 -14.77 12.83
C GLU A 76 5.81 -15.77 11.76
N ALA A 77 4.98 -16.77 11.44
CA ALA A 77 5.34 -17.82 10.49
C ALA A 77 5.37 -17.31 9.04
N THR A 78 4.53 -16.34 8.70
CA THR A 78 4.30 -15.92 7.31
C THR A 78 4.84 -14.53 7.00
N THR A 79 4.97 -13.65 7.99
CA THR A 79 5.44 -12.27 7.80
C THR A 79 6.92 -12.09 8.13
N LYS A 80 7.75 -13.14 7.99
CA LYS A 80 9.18 -13.07 8.34
C LYS A 80 9.92 -12.02 7.52
N ASP A 81 9.71 -12.01 6.22
CA ASP A 81 10.42 -11.11 5.30
C ASP A 81 9.97 -9.67 5.51
N LEU A 82 8.65 -9.42 5.58
CA LEU A 82 8.10 -8.12 5.95
C LEU A 82 8.66 -7.57 7.26
N ARG A 83 8.69 -8.36 8.35
CA ARG A 83 9.26 -7.91 9.63
C ARG A 83 10.74 -7.58 9.51
N LYS A 84 11.48 -8.36 8.72
CA LYS A 84 12.89 -8.11 8.45
C LYS A 84 13.05 -6.78 7.72
N SER A 85 12.31 -6.56 6.64
CA SER A 85 12.33 -5.32 5.87
C SER A 85 11.99 -4.10 6.74
N LEU A 86 10.92 -4.17 7.53
CA LEU A 86 10.55 -3.10 8.47
C LEU A 86 11.65 -2.80 9.52
N SER A 87 12.47 -3.80 9.88
CA SER A 87 13.59 -3.61 10.82
C SER A 87 14.83 -2.98 10.17
N PHE A 88 15.01 -3.14 8.85
CA PHE A 88 16.15 -2.60 8.10
C PHE A 88 15.85 -1.27 7.38
N TYR A 89 14.58 -0.92 7.26
CA TYR A 89 14.11 0.32 6.62
C TYR A 89 14.68 1.55 7.32
N ARG A 90 15.43 2.37 6.58
CA ARG A 90 16.16 3.52 7.11
C ARG A 90 16.20 4.67 6.11
N TYR A 91 16.48 5.88 6.60
CA TYR A 91 16.79 7.03 5.75
C TYR A 91 18.19 6.89 5.14
N LYS A 92 18.35 7.42 3.94
CA LYS A 92 19.65 7.47 3.27
C LYS A 92 20.65 8.29 4.09
N TRP A 93 21.85 7.75 4.28
CA TRP A 93 22.93 8.48 4.95
C TRP A 93 23.67 9.38 3.94
N ASP A 94 23.80 10.67 4.25
CA ASP A 94 24.58 11.63 3.47
C ASP A 94 25.97 11.74 4.13
N GLU A 95 26.99 11.13 3.52
CA GLU A 95 28.37 11.14 4.04
C GLU A 95 28.97 12.54 4.10
N ASP A 96 28.65 13.41 3.14
CA ASP A 96 29.19 14.77 3.06
C ASP A 96 28.62 15.66 4.17
N LYS A 97 27.30 15.57 4.38
CA LYS A 97 26.60 16.36 5.40
C LYS A 97 26.58 15.70 6.78
N LYS A 98 27.11 14.48 6.89
CA LYS A 98 27.11 13.63 8.10
C LYS A 98 25.74 13.58 8.79
N ARG A 99 24.68 13.44 8.01
CA ARG A 99 23.29 13.42 8.49
C ARG A 99 22.43 12.50 7.64
N PHE A 100 21.31 12.06 8.20
CA PHE A 100 20.28 11.39 7.41
C PHE A 100 19.59 12.37 6.46
N GLY A 101 19.34 11.91 5.24
CA GLY A 101 18.54 12.60 4.24
C GLY A 101 17.04 12.58 4.57
N LYS A 102 16.25 13.13 3.66
CA LYS A 102 14.78 13.11 3.75
C LYS A 102 14.16 11.89 3.09
N GLU A 103 14.88 11.28 2.16
CA GLU A 103 14.41 10.13 1.40
C GLU A 103 14.87 8.83 2.08
N PRO A 104 14.01 7.79 2.06
CA PRO A 104 14.41 6.47 2.49
C PRO A 104 15.51 5.92 1.60
N GLU A 105 16.32 5.03 2.15
CA GLU A 105 17.27 4.24 1.37
C GLU A 105 16.49 3.32 0.42
N ASP A 106 16.86 3.35 -0.86
CA ASP A 106 16.30 2.47 -1.89
C ASP A 106 17.04 1.13 -1.88
N ASP A 107 16.80 0.35 -0.82
CA ASP A 107 17.32 -1.01 -0.67
C ASP A 107 16.19 -2.04 -0.73
N TRP A 108 16.54 -3.33 -0.63
CA TRP A 108 15.59 -4.44 -0.66
C TRP A 108 14.49 -4.35 0.40
N ALA A 109 14.67 -3.57 1.46
CA ALA A 109 13.66 -3.38 2.49
C ALA A 109 12.61 -2.32 2.13
N ALA A 110 12.88 -1.49 1.11
CA ALA A 110 11.98 -0.42 0.70
C ALA A 110 10.68 -0.93 0.09
N ASP A 111 10.74 -1.99 -0.73
CA ASP A 111 9.56 -2.56 -1.41
C ASP A 111 8.48 -3.01 -0.41
N ASP A 112 8.87 -3.82 0.58
CA ASP A 112 7.95 -4.32 1.61
C ASP A 112 7.48 -3.22 2.56
N ALA A 113 8.39 -2.30 2.93
CA ALA A 113 8.05 -1.17 3.79
C ALA A 113 7.07 -0.21 3.09
N ASP A 114 7.17 -0.04 1.78
CA ASP A 114 6.27 0.77 0.99
C ASP A 114 4.88 0.14 0.90
N ALA A 115 4.80 -1.19 0.72
CA ALA A 115 3.54 -1.91 0.81
C ALA A 115 2.86 -1.71 2.18
N PHE A 116 3.64 -1.72 3.28
CA PHE A 116 3.12 -1.44 4.62
C PHE A 116 2.65 0.02 4.79
N GLN A 117 3.32 0.99 4.17
CA GLN A 117 2.88 2.39 4.19
C GLN A 117 1.56 2.60 3.44
N VAL A 118 1.32 1.84 2.36
CA VAL A 118 0.05 1.87 1.62
C VAL A 118 -1.11 1.45 2.51
N LEU A 119 -0.91 0.40 3.34
CA LEU A 119 -1.87 -0.02 4.35
C LEU A 119 -2.17 1.11 5.35
N GLY A 120 -1.12 1.72 5.93
CA GLY A 120 -1.28 2.84 6.87
C GLY A 120 -2.03 4.02 6.24
N THR A 121 -1.71 4.34 4.99
CA THR A 121 -2.35 5.44 4.24
C THR A 121 -3.84 5.17 4.03
N ARG A 122 -4.21 3.92 3.70
CA ARG A 122 -5.61 3.52 3.59
C ARG A 122 -6.33 3.62 4.93
N HIS A 123 -5.71 3.12 5.99
CA HIS A 123 -6.30 3.15 7.33
C HIS A 123 -6.60 4.59 7.77
N ARG A 124 -5.66 5.53 7.56
CA ARG A 124 -5.89 6.95 7.86
C ARG A 124 -7.11 7.54 7.15
N ILE A 125 -7.33 7.18 5.89
CA ILE A 125 -8.49 7.65 5.10
C ILE A 125 -9.80 7.12 5.70
N HIS A 126 -9.81 5.88 6.19
CA HIS A 126 -11.00 5.26 6.78
C HIS A 126 -11.34 5.85 8.16
N THR A 127 -10.34 5.95 9.06
CA THR A 127 -10.55 6.35 10.46
C THR A 127 -10.97 7.82 10.63
N MET A 128 -10.49 8.73 9.77
CA MET A 128 -10.80 10.16 9.91
C MET A 128 -12.10 10.59 9.19
N GLY A 129 -12.87 9.67 8.61
CA GLY A 129 -14.07 10.02 7.82
C GLY A 129 -13.80 11.07 6.72
N GLY A 130 -12.54 11.22 6.32
CA GLY A 130 -12.00 12.46 5.79
C GLY A 130 -11.65 12.36 4.32
N GLN A 131 -12.11 13.36 3.56
CA GLN A 131 -11.89 13.56 2.13
C GLN A 131 -10.53 13.05 1.62
N LYS A 132 -10.57 12.35 0.47
CA LYS A 132 -9.40 12.02 -0.35
C LYS A 132 -8.49 13.27 -0.45
N PRO A 133 -7.27 13.26 0.12
CA PRO A 133 -6.39 14.42 0.01
C PRO A 133 -5.96 14.58 -1.44
N GLY A 134 -6.63 15.49 -2.17
CA GLY A 134 -6.30 15.86 -3.54
C GLY A 134 -7.35 15.55 -4.62
N PHE A 135 -8.54 15.08 -4.28
CA PHE A 135 -9.63 14.96 -5.28
C PHE A 135 -10.61 16.13 -5.11
N THR A 136 -10.51 17.14 -5.96
CA THR A 136 -11.64 18.06 -6.20
C THR A 136 -12.66 17.32 -7.06
N PRO A 137 -13.84 16.97 -6.53
CA PRO A 137 -14.90 16.41 -7.34
C PRO A 137 -15.40 17.49 -8.31
N SER A 138 -15.27 17.25 -9.61
CA SER A 138 -16.16 17.86 -10.58
C SER A 138 -17.59 17.47 -10.20
N SER A 139 -18.44 18.47 -10.04
CA SER A 139 -19.82 18.46 -9.55
C SER A 139 -20.62 17.17 -9.83
N GLY A 140 -21.18 16.55 -8.78
CA GLY A 140 -22.27 15.58 -8.94
C GLY A 140 -22.50 14.60 -7.78
N SER A 141 -23.48 14.92 -6.94
CA SER A 141 -24.23 14.05 -5.99
C SER A 141 -23.54 13.50 -4.73
N THR A 142 -24.07 13.97 -3.60
CA THR A 142 -24.01 13.47 -2.23
C THR A 142 -24.61 12.07 -2.09
N THR A 143 -24.13 11.26 -1.12
CA THR A 143 -24.93 10.79 0.04
C THR A 143 -24.05 9.98 1.01
N THR A 144 -24.04 10.48 2.24
CA THR A 144 -23.53 9.92 3.49
C THR A 144 -24.21 8.59 3.84
N LYS A 145 -23.44 7.57 4.23
CA LYS A 145 -23.86 6.62 5.27
C LYS A 145 -22.66 6.28 6.15
N ALA A 146 -22.72 6.77 7.39
CA ALA A 146 -22.00 6.19 8.51
C ALA A 146 -22.63 4.82 8.79
N GLN A 147 -21.83 3.75 8.76
CA GLN A 147 -22.27 2.43 9.20
C GLN A 147 -21.11 1.74 9.93
N ASP A 148 -21.24 1.70 11.25
CA ASP A 148 -20.81 0.70 12.21
C ASP A 148 -19.40 0.08 12.07
N ASP A 149 -18.54 0.69 12.88
CA ASP A 149 -17.44 0.13 13.64
C ASP A 149 -17.49 -1.40 13.86
N LYS A 150 -16.84 -2.14 12.96
CA LYS A 150 -16.15 -3.37 13.30
C LYS A 150 -14.72 -3.21 12.83
N MET A 151 -13.79 -3.26 13.78
CA MET A 151 -12.35 -3.30 13.58
C MET A 151 -12.01 -4.39 12.55
N SER A 152 -12.02 -4.02 11.27
CA SER A 152 -11.63 -4.90 10.18
C SER A 152 -10.11 -4.95 10.24
N VAL A 153 -9.61 -6.12 10.62
CA VAL A 153 -8.18 -6.42 10.62
C VAL A 153 -7.72 -6.29 9.17
N TYR A 154 -7.17 -5.13 8.82
CA TYR A 154 -6.60 -4.91 7.50
C TYR A 154 -5.31 -5.74 7.44
N ASN A 155 -5.43 -6.97 6.94
CA ASN A 155 -4.31 -7.88 6.77
C ASN A 155 -3.39 -7.32 5.68
N VAL A 156 -2.17 -6.99 6.10
CA VAL A 156 -1.08 -6.57 5.25
C VAL A 156 -0.86 -7.67 4.22
N LEU A 157 -0.88 -7.30 2.95
CA LEU A 157 -0.50 -8.16 1.84
C LEU A 157 0.87 -8.77 2.14
N GLU A 158 0.87 -10.05 2.48
CA GLU A 158 2.05 -10.91 2.35
C GLU A 158 2.36 -11.02 0.85
N LEU A 159 3.27 -10.17 0.38
CA LEU A 159 4.00 -10.34 -0.86
C LEU A 159 5.37 -10.96 -0.57
#